data_AF-A0A955PNL5-F1
#
_entry.id   AF-A0A955PNL5-F1
#
_cell.length_a   1.000
_cell.length_b   1.000
_cell.length_c   1.000
_cell.angle_alpha   90.00
_cell.angle_beta   90.00
_cell.angle_gamma   90.00
#
_symmetry.space_group_name_H-M   'P 1'
#
loop_
_entity.id
_entity.type
_entity.pdbx_description
1 polymer ?
#
loop_
_entity_poly.entity_id
_entity_poly.type
_entity_poly.pdbx_seq_one_letter_code
_entity_poly.pdbx_strand_id
1 'polypeptide(L)' 'SCHPAALARDLKILCKKNFEIVETQPFDLFPQTHHVETLVHLKAK' A
#
# COMPACT_ATOMS: atom_id res chain seq x y z
N SER A 1 -3.70 -1.14 4.31
CA SER A 1 -3.40 -2.58 4.31
C SER A 1 -2.56 -2.90 5.53
N CYS A 2 -2.90 -3.96 6.26
CA CYS A 2 -2.15 -4.48 7.41
C CYS A 2 -1.01 -5.44 7.00
N HIS A 3 -0.90 -5.79 5.72
CA HIS A 3 0.11 -6.70 5.18
C HIS A 3 0.81 -6.06 3.96
N PRO A 4 1.97 -5.40 4.15
CA PRO A 4 2.68 -4.68 3.08
C PRO A 4 3.07 -5.55 1.87
N ALA A 5 3.43 -6.82 2.10
CA ALA A 5 3.83 -7.73 1.02
C ALA A 5 2.67 -8.08 0.06
N ALA A 6 1.48 -8.37 0.60
CA ALA A 6 0.29 -8.60 -0.21
C ALA A 6 -0.13 -7.32 -0.95
N LEU A 7 -0.07 -6.17 -0.26
CA LEU A 7 -0.33 -4.87 -0.88
C LEU A 7 0.60 -4.61 -2.07
N ALA A 8 1.90 -4.86 -1.95
CA ALA A 8 2.86 -4.66 -3.04
C ALA A 8 2.55 -5.53 -4.27
N ARG A 9 2.14 -6.80 -4.08
CA ARG A 9 1.70 -7.68 -5.17
C ARG A 9 0.49 -7.10 -5.90
N ASP A 10 -0.49 -6.63 -5.15
CA ASP A 10 -1.75 -6.12 -5.70
C ASP A 10 -1.53 -4.77 -6.41
N LEU A 11 -0.69 -3.89 -5.84
CA LEU A 11 -0.28 -2.63 -6.47
C LEU A 11 0.43 -2.86 -7.81
N LYS A 12 1.26 -3.89 -7.93
CA LYS A 12 1.91 -4.26 -9.20
C LYS A 12 0.88 -4.60 -10.29
N ILE A 13 -0.23 -5.24 -9.92
CA ILE A 13 -1.32 -5.55 -10.85
C ILE A 13 -2.08 -4.28 -11.22
N LEU A 14 -2.40 -3.43 -10.24
CA LEU A 14 -3.13 -2.18 -10.47
C LEU A 14 -2.33 -1.19 -11.32
N CYS A 15 -1.02 -1.08 -11.10
CA CYS A 15 -0.14 -0.23 -11.91
C CYS A 15 -0.08 -0.67 -13.38
N LYS A 16 -0.26 -1.98 -13.66
CA LYS A 16 -0.40 -2.49 -15.03
C LYS A 16 -1.77 -2.19 -15.64
N LYS A 17 -2.79 -1.95 -14.81
CA LYS A 17 -4.19 -1.67 -15.21
C LYS A 17 -4.52 -0.17 -15.21
N ASN A 18 -3.56 0.67 -15.61
CA ASN A 18 -3.75 2.13 -15.73
C ASN A 18 -3.95 2.87 -14.40
N PHE A 19 -3.44 2.36 -13.28
CA PHE A 19 -3.33 3.16 -12.05
C PHE A 19 -1.89 3.65 -11.85
N GLU A 20 -1.75 4.80 -11.19
CA GLU A 20 -0.48 5.32 -10.69
C GLU A 20 -0.52 5.47 -9.17
N ILE A 21 0.62 5.22 -8.54
CA ILE A 21 0.81 5.46 -7.11
C ILE A 21 1.17 6.93 -6.94
N VAL A 22 0.29 7.67 -6.26
CA VAL A 22 0.48 9.10 -5.97
C VAL A 22 1.27 9.28 -4.68
N GLU A 23 0.90 8.52 -3.66
CA GLU A 23 1.48 8.65 -2.32
C GLU A 23 1.38 7.31 -1.57
N THR A 24 2.35 7.08 -0.68
CA THR A 24 2.34 5.93 0.24
C THR A 24 2.70 6.41 1.65
N GLN A 25 1.89 6.04 2.64
CA GLN A 25 2.15 6.40 4.03
C GLN A 25 2.03 5.15 4.93
N PRO A 26 3.12 4.77 5.63
CA PRO A 26 3.04 3.78 6.70
C PRO A 26 2.47 4.40 7.99
N PHE A 27 1.77 3.58 8.76
CA PHE A 27 1.19 3.91 10.05
C PHE A 27 1.58 2.83 11.07
N ASP A 28 2.08 3.26 12.21
CA ASP A 28 2.26 2.40 13.38
C ASP A 28 0.99 2.45 14.23
N LEU A 29 0.03 1.58 13.92
CA LEU A 29 -1.21 1.43 14.71
C LEU A 29 -1.03 0.45 15.88
N PHE A 30 0.05 -0.33 15.88
CA PHE A 30 0.31 -1.37 16.87
C PHE A 30 1.77 -1.25 17.36
N PRO A 31 2.06 -0.25 18.22
CA PRO A 31 3.41 -0.03 18.70
C PRO A 31 3.99 -1.26 19.40
N GLN A 32 5.30 -1.45 19.24
CA GLN A 32 6.05 -2.60 19.80
C GLN A 32 5.64 -3.95 19.20
N THR A 33 4.99 -3.97 18.05
CA THR A 33 4.72 -5.18 17.27
C THR A 33 5.42 -5.11 15.91
N HIS A 34 5.37 -6.22 15.15
CA HIS A 34 5.84 -6.24 13.77
C HIS A 34 4.81 -5.74 12.76
N HIS A 35 3.59 -5.41 13.19
CA HIS A 35 2.54 -4.96 12.29
C HIS A 35 2.83 -3.54 11.81
N VAL A 36 2.67 -3.34 10.50
CA VAL A 36 2.75 -2.02 9.87
C VAL A 36 1.56 -1.86 8.96
N GLU A 37 0.74 -0.87 9.26
CA GLU A 37 -0.35 -0.48 8.40
C GLU A 37 0.17 0.44 7.30
N THR A 38 -0.35 0.32 6.10
CA THR A 38 0.08 1.13 4.96
C THR A 38 -1.13 1.64 4.20
N LEU A 39 -1.19 2.95 3.99
CA LEU A 39 -2.12 3.61 3.07
C LEU A 39 -1.39 3.88 1.75
N VAL A 40 -2.08 3.64 0.64
CA VAL A 40 -1.57 4.00 -0.69
C VAL A 40 -2.67 4.73 -1.44
N HIS A 41 -2.36 5.93 -1.89
CA HIS A 41 -3.23 6.72 -2.75
C HIS A 41 -2.95 6.34 -4.20
N LEU A 42 -3.99 5.81 -4.86
CA LEU A 42 -3.96 5.46 -6.28
C LEU A 42 -4.80 6.43 -7.09
N LYS A 43 -4.30 6.82 -8.25
CA LYS A 43 -5.03 7.62 -9.23
C LYS A 43 -5.13 6.85 -10.55
N ALA A 44 -6.29 6.92 -11.21
CA ALA A 44 -6.43 6.38 -12.55
C ALA A 44 -5.71 7.31 -13.55
N LYS A 45 -4.94 6.71 -14.45
CA LYS A 45 -4.31 7.39 -15.59
C LYS A 45 -5.32 7.62 -16.70
#